data_AF-A0A535JC22-F1
#
_entry.id   AF-A0A535JC22-F1
#
_cell.length_a   1.000
_cell.length_b   1.000
_cell.length_c   1.000
_cell.angle_alpha   90.00
_cell.angle_beta   90.00
_cell.angle_gamma   90.00
#
_symmetry.space_group_name_H-M   'P 1'
#
loop_
_entity.id
_entity.type
_entity.pdbx_description
1 polymer ?
#
loop_
_entity_poly.entity_id
_entity_poly.type
_entity_poly.pdbx_seq_one_letter_code
_entity_poly.pdbx_strand_id
1 'polypeptide(L)'
;MRRAPALALALLLGVACQAPPATATPAPTGAQVGGTLRVAVPAEVTSFDTWNGDPASLIASRQIFETLVEVDPATSRITPALASSWQMTNDGASWTFTLREAVRFHDGTPLDSASVVASFDRGRATRAPAYRALFDDPSAIVSVQAVDPRTVRFDLRAPFGPFLAHLAAPQTAIARDGAGTGPFAAASAALAPDGTLTLRRNDSYWRRDAGGKELPYLDGLVLRPVRDAASRLAELRAGRVEVALALPIAQASSARSDPSLVVSPRNDAALASLGIDVTAAP
;
A
#
# COMPACT_ATOMS: atom_id res chain seq x y z
N MET A 1 -77.04 -31.55 -20.40
CA MET A 1 -76.84 -32.34 -19.16
C MET A 1 -75.34 -32.64 -19.00
N ARG A 2 -74.74 -32.30 -17.84
CA ARG A 2 -73.60 -33.00 -17.17
C ARG A 2 -72.26 -33.05 -17.96
N ARG A 3 -71.06 -32.72 -17.45
CA ARG A 3 -70.47 -32.64 -16.09
C ARG A 3 -69.28 -31.67 -16.11
N ALA A 4 -68.95 -31.04 -14.98
CA ALA A 4 -67.62 -30.47 -14.72
C ALA A 4 -67.15 -30.90 -13.30
N PRO A 5 -65.85 -31.11 -13.06
CA PRO A 5 -65.32 -31.82 -11.89
C PRO A 5 -64.97 -30.89 -10.72
N ALA A 6 -64.99 -31.46 -9.51
CA ALA A 6 -64.65 -30.81 -8.25
C ALA A 6 -63.13 -30.52 -8.15
N LEU A 7 -62.79 -29.28 -7.78
CA LEU A 7 -61.45 -28.83 -7.47
C LEU A 7 -61.19 -29.03 -5.96
N ALA A 8 -60.16 -29.79 -5.60
CA ALA A 8 -59.69 -29.92 -4.22
C ALA A 8 -58.64 -28.83 -3.94
N LEU A 9 -58.91 -28.02 -2.92
CA LEU A 9 -58.06 -26.92 -2.46
C LEU A 9 -57.03 -27.45 -1.45
N ALA A 10 -55.74 -27.40 -1.77
CA ALA A 10 -54.66 -27.71 -0.85
C ALA A 10 -54.04 -26.40 -0.32
N LEU A 11 -54.16 -26.18 0.99
CA LEU A 11 -53.56 -25.06 1.72
C LEU A 11 -52.05 -25.31 1.90
N LEU A 12 -51.20 -24.43 1.36
CA LEU A 12 -49.76 -24.41 1.61
C LEU A 12 -49.46 -23.43 2.76
N LEU A 13 -49.00 -23.97 3.90
CA LEU A 13 -48.47 -23.20 5.03
C LEU A 13 -47.08 -22.64 4.66
N GLY A 14 -46.95 -21.32 4.65
CA GLY A 14 -45.69 -20.61 4.42
C GLY A 14 -44.76 -20.74 5.63
N VAL A 15 -43.60 -21.36 5.43
CA VAL A 15 -42.49 -21.36 6.38
C VAL A 15 -41.72 -20.06 6.18
N ALA A 16 -41.78 -19.15 7.14
CA ALA A 16 -40.96 -17.95 7.16
C ALA A 16 -39.52 -18.32 7.58
N CYS A 17 -38.56 -18.15 6.66
CA CYS A 17 -37.13 -18.18 6.98
C CYS A 17 -36.79 -17.02 7.93
N GLN A 18 -36.61 -17.31 9.22
CA GLN A 18 -35.96 -16.38 10.15
C GLN A 18 -34.45 -16.50 9.99
N ALA A 19 -33.82 -15.42 9.51
CA ALA A 19 -32.37 -15.29 9.53
C ALA A 19 -31.87 -15.23 11.00
N PRO A 20 -30.78 -15.93 11.34
CA PRO A 20 -30.21 -15.86 12.68
C PRO A 20 -29.73 -14.41 12.99
N PRO A 21 -29.86 -13.95 14.24
CA PRO A 21 -29.41 -12.61 14.62
C PRO A 21 -27.91 -12.49 14.40
N ALA A 22 -27.51 -11.45 13.66
CA ALA A 22 -26.12 -11.09 13.51
C ALA A 22 -25.55 -10.72 14.89
N THR A 23 -24.66 -11.55 15.41
CA THR A 23 -23.83 -11.19 16.57
C THR A 23 -22.98 -9.99 16.19
N ALA A 24 -23.35 -8.82 16.71
CA ALA A 24 -22.56 -7.61 16.56
C ALA A 24 -21.22 -7.81 17.27
N THR A 25 -20.13 -7.87 16.51
CA THR A 25 -18.77 -7.77 17.04
C THR A 25 -18.65 -6.44 17.80
N PRO A 26 -18.27 -6.44 19.09
CA PRO A 26 -18.09 -5.19 19.82
C PRO A 26 -17.04 -4.34 19.10
N ALA A 27 -17.39 -3.08 18.83
CA ALA A 27 -16.47 -2.13 18.23
C ALA A 27 -15.27 -1.95 19.16
N PRO A 28 -14.02 -1.96 18.63
CA PRO A 28 -12.84 -1.82 19.48
C PRO A 28 -12.89 -0.49 20.22
N THR A 29 -12.80 -0.57 21.55
CA THR A 29 -12.69 0.57 22.47
C THR A 29 -11.33 1.25 22.27
N GLY A 30 -11.26 2.22 21.37
CA GLY A 30 -10.11 3.09 21.15
C GLY A 30 -8.89 2.40 20.49
N ALA A 31 -8.11 3.18 19.73
CA ALA A 31 -6.87 2.69 19.16
C ALA A 31 -5.82 2.46 20.27
N GLN A 32 -5.38 1.21 20.44
CA GLN A 32 -4.29 0.84 21.34
C GLN A 32 -3.01 1.59 20.95
N VAL A 33 -2.37 2.22 21.94
CA VAL A 33 -1.09 2.93 21.77
C VAL A 33 0.02 2.06 22.31
N GLY A 34 1.14 2.10 21.62
CA GLY A 34 2.34 1.35 21.94
C GLY A 34 2.28 -0.11 21.53
N GLY A 35 3.39 -0.79 21.78
CA GLY A 35 3.62 -2.18 21.40
C GLY A 35 4.15 -2.34 19.97
N THR A 36 4.53 -3.58 19.67
CA THR A 36 5.15 -3.95 18.40
C THR A 36 4.24 -4.91 17.66
N LEU A 37 3.89 -4.58 16.41
CA LEU A 37 3.14 -5.47 15.54
C LEU A 37 4.10 -6.42 14.82
N ARG A 38 3.88 -7.73 14.94
CA ARG A 38 4.66 -8.77 14.24
C ARG A 38 3.84 -9.32 13.09
N VAL A 39 4.42 -9.28 11.90
CA VAL A 39 3.77 -9.64 10.65
C VAL A 39 4.57 -10.75 9.97
N ALA A 40 3.94 -11.89 9.75
CA ALA A 40 4.47 -12.94 8.90
C ALA A 40 4.27 -12.57 7.42
N VAL A 41 5.38 -12.39 6.70
CA VAL A 41 5.41 -12.03 5.27
C VAL A 41 5.90 -13.21 4.43
N PRO A 42 5.47 -13.34 3.16
CA PRO A 42 5.82 -14.50 2.33
C PRO A 42 7.28 -14.54 1.86
N ALA A 43 7.99 -13.41 1.95
CA ALA A 43 9.37 -13.26 1.50
C ALA A 43 10.06 -12.15 2.29
N GLU A 44 11.40 -12.20 2.30
CA GLU A 44 12.25 -11.21 2.96
C GLU A 44 12.39 -9.93 2.15
N VAL A 45 12.75 -8.83 2.83
CA VAL A 45 13.10 -7.57 2.17
C VAL A 45 14.51 -7.69 1.64
N THR A 46 14.70 -7.44 0.34
CA THR A 46 15.99 -7.56 -0.32
C THR A 46 16.61 -6.21 -0.69
N SER A 47 15.80 -5.14 -0.68
CA SER A 47 16.24 -3.80 -1.07
C SER A 47 15.45 -2.71 -0.35
N PHE A 48 16.10 -1.61 0.01
CA PHE A 48 15.46 -0.36 0.43
C PHE A 48 15.47 0.70 -0.67
N ASP A 49 15.98 0.37 -1.86
CA ASP A 49 15.93 1.25 -3.01
C ASP A 49 14.51 1.32 -3.57
N THR A 50 13.87 2.49 -3.45
CA THR A 50 12.51 2.72 -3.93
C THR A 50 12.39 2.48 -5.43
N TRP A 51 13.40 2.85 -6.22
CA TRP A 51 13.36 2.71 -7.69
C TRP A 51 13.59 1.28 -8.20
N ASN A 52 14.08 0.38 -7.35
CA ASN A 52 14.42 -1.00 -7.71
C ASN A 52 13.81 -2.06 -6.78
N GLY A 53 12.73 -1.70 -6.06
CA GLY A 53 12.10 -2.57 -5.08
C GLY A 53 11.36 -3.76 -5.72
N ASP A 54 11.62 -4.96 -5.20
CA ASP A 54 10.80 -6.15 -5.46
C ASP A 54 9.48 -6.11 -4.65
N PRO A 55 8.45 -6.90 -5.01
CA PRO A 55 7.15 -6.87 -4.32
C PRO A 55 7.20 -7.06 -2.80
N ALA A 56 8.13 -7.89 -2.27
CA ALA A 56 8.26 -8.11 -0.84
C ALA A 56 8.85 -6.87 -0.16
N SER A 57 9.88 -6.27 -0.77
CA SER A 57 10.47 -5.02 -0.31
C SER A 57 9.48 -3.85 -0.30
N LEU A 58 8.55 -3.79 -1.26
CA LEU A 58 7.53 -2.73 -1.32
C LEU A 58 6.57 -2.68 -0.11
N ILE A 59 6.43 -3.78 0.65
CA ILE A 59 5.67 -3.77 1.90
C ILE A 59 6.38 -2.90 2.93
N ALA A 60 7.69 -3.10 3.09
CA ALA A 60 8.53 -2.30 3.99
C ALA A 60 8.72 -0.87 3.47
N SER A 61 8.94 -0.69 2.15
CA SER A 61 9.11 0.63 1.55
C SER A 61 7.94 1.56 1.87
N ARG A 62 6.69 1.06 1.85
CA ARG A 62 5.50 1.86 2.20
C ARG A 62 5.44 2.29 3.67
N GLN A 63 6.20 1.65 4.56
CA GLN A 63 6.28 2.04 5.97
C GLN A 63 7.38 3.08 6.22
N ILE A 64 8.39 3.11 5.34
CA ILE A 64 9.62 3.89 5.50
C ILE A 64 9.60 5.16 4.64
N PHE A 65 9.15 5.03 3.39
CA PHE A 65 9.16 6.10 2.40
C PHE A 65 7.73 6.48 2.01
N GLU A 66 7.53 7.75 1.65
CA GLU A 66 6.25 8.26 1.17
C GLU A 66 6.42 8.95 -0.19
N THR A 67 5.32 9.02 -0.93
CA THR A 67 5.21 9.63 -2.26
C THR A 67 4.63 11.05 -2.18
N LEU A 68 4.69 11.80 -3.28
CA LEU A 68 4.08 13.14 -3.34
C LEU A 68 2.55 13.09 -3.18
N VAL A 69 1.94 12.04 -3.74
CA VAL A 69 0.51 11.75 -3.69
C VAL A 69 0.30 10.28 -3.35
N GLU A 70 -0.88 9.89 -2.88
CA GLU A 70 -1.20 8.51 -2.56
C GLU A 70 -2.56 8.09 -3.12
N VAL A 71 -2.85 6.79 -3.14
CA VAL A 71 -4.17 6.27 -3.49
C VAL A 71 -4.93 6.00 -2.20
N ASP A 72 -6.09 6.63 -2.05
CA ASP A 72 -7.03 6.34 -0.97
C ASP A 72 -7.55 4.90 -1.13
N PRO A 73 -7.35 4.01 -0.15
CA PRO A 73 -7.69 2.59 -0.30
C PRO A 73 -9.20 2.32 -0.30
N ALA A 74 -10.04 3.25 0.15
CA ALA A 74 -11.49 3.09 0.18
C ALA A 74 -12.16 3.57 -1.11
N THR A 75 -11.61 4.62 -1.73
CA THR A 75 -12.22 5.29 -2.89
C THR A 75 -11.41 5.11 -4.18
N SER A 76 -10.18 4.59 -4.09
CA SER A 76 -9.21 4.49 -5.18
C SER A 76 -8.86 5.83 -5.84
N ARG A 77 -9.18 6.95 -5.19
CA ARG A 77 -8.85 8.30 -5.67
C ARG A 77 -7.44 8.68 -5.25
N ILE A 78 -6.80 9.51 -6.06
CA ILE A 78 -5.50 10.08 -5.72
C ILE A 78 -5.71 11.25 -4.75
N THR A 79 -5.00 11.23 -3.64
CA THR A 79 -5.07 12.22 -2.56
C THR A 79 -3.69 12.80 -2.23
N PRO A 80 -3.64 13.98 -1.59
CA PRO A 80 -2.38 14.61 -1.16
C PRO A 80 -1.62 13.76 -0.12
N ALA A 81 -0.34 13.51 -0.38
CA ALA A 81 0.60 12.87 0.57
C ALA A 81 1.69 13.87 0.96
N LEU A 82 2.96 13.72 0.53
CA LEU A 82 4.01 14.70 0.85
C LEU A 82 3.78 16.07 0.20
N ALA A 83 3.07 16.12 -0.92
CA ALA A 83 2.52 17.35 -1.46
C ALA A 83 1.15 17.64 -0.82
N SER A 84 0.92 18.87 -0.38
CA SER A 84 -0.38 19.32 0.14
C SER A 84 -1.38 19.62 -0.98
N SER A 85 -0.88 20.02 -2.16
CA SER A 85 -1.67 20.33 -3.34
C SER A 85 -0.83 20.24 -4.60
N TRP A 86 -1.51 20.22 -5.76
CA TRP A 86 -0.87 20.33 -7.07
C TRP A 86 -1.75 21.12 -8.04
N GLN A 87 -1.10 21.68 -9.06
CA GLN A 87 -1.73 22.35 -10.18
C GLN A 87 -1.27 21.72 -11.49
N MET A 88 -2.21 21.44 -12.37
CA MET A 88 -1.97 20.97 -13.73
C MET A 88 -2.16 22.13 -14.70
N THR A 89 -1.19 22.34 -15.59
CA THR A 89 -1.24 23.34 -16.67
C THR A 89 -0.76 22.73 -17.99
N ASN A 90 -0.85 23.49 -19.09
CA ASN A 90 -0.44 23.06 -20.42
C ASN A 90 -1.07 21.72 -20.84
N ASP A 91 -2.39 21.62 -20.70
CA ASP A 91 -3.19 20.42 -20.99
C ASP A 91 -2.70 19.12 -20.34
N GLY A 92 -1.99 19.22 -19.20
CA GLY A 92 -1.46 18.05 -18.49
C GLY A 92 0.00 17.71 -18.78
N ALA A 93 0.72 18.57 -19.52
CA ALA A 93 2.15 18.43 -19.74
C ALA A 93 3.01 19.13 -18.65
N SER A 94 2.42 20.00 -17.82
CA SER A 94 3.14 20.64 -16.71
C SER A 94 2.39 20.48 -15.39
N TRP A 95 3.11 20.07 -14.34
CA TRP A 95 2.55 19.80 -13.02
C TRP A 95 3.39 20.48 -11.94
N THR A 96 2.77 21.29 -11.10
CA THR A 96 3.44 21.97 -9.99
C THR A 96 2.86 21.48 -8.67
N PHE A 97 3.71 20.99 -7.77
CA PHE A 97 3.33 20.47 -6.46
C PHE A 97 3.85 21.39 -5.37
N THR A 98 3.00 21.64 -4.38
CA THR A 98 3.36 22.33 -3.14
C THR A 98 3.61 21.30 -2.06
N LEU A 99 4.81 21.28 -1.49
CA LEU A 99 5.23 20.37 -0.42
C LEU A 99 4.67 20.81 0.94
N ARG A 100 4.37 19.84 1.78
CA ARG A 100 3.93 20.10 3.16
C ARG A 100 5.04 20.76 3.98
N GLU A 101 4.61 21.62 4.90
CA GLU A 101 5.49 22.19 5.91
C GLU A 101 5.86 21.14 6.98
N ALA A 102 7.01 21.34 7.62
CA ALA A 102 7.46 20.60 8.80
C ALA A 102 7.60 19.07 8.64
N VAL A 103 7.57 18.55 7.40
CA VAL A 103 7.94 17.16 7.15
C VAL A 103 9.45 17.01 7.23
N ARG A 104 9.90 15.98 7.94
CA ARG A 104 11.33 15.65 8.09
C ARG A 104 11.58 14.22 7.65
N PHE A 105 12.75 14.00 7.08
CA PHE A 105 13.29 12.67 6.91
C PHE A 105 13.68 12.07 8.27
N HIS A 106 13.86 10.76 8.32
CA HIS A 106 14.23 10.02 9.53
C HIS A 106 15.58 10.44 10.13
N ASP A 107 16.45 11.10 9.34
CA ASP A 107 17.72 11.68 9.79
C ASP A 107 17.57 13.11 10.38
N GLY A 108 16.35 13.65 10.41
CA GLY A 108 16.01 14.96 10.92
C GLY A 108 16.09 16.10 9.89
N THR A 109 16.64 15.85 8.70
CA THR A 109 16.68 16.86 7.63
C THR A 109 15.26 17.20 7.14
N PRO A 110 14.98 18.46 6.79
CA PRO A 110 13.67 18.83 6.28
C PRO A 110 13.43 18.26 4.87
N LEU A 111 12.19 17.90 4.57
CA LEU A 111 11.76 17.68 3.19
C LEU A 111 11.74 19.03 2.45
N ASP A 112 12.40 19.06 1.31
CA ASP A 112 12.42 20.19 0.38
C ASP A 112 12.32 19.73 -1.07
N SER A 113 12.11 20.67 -1.98
CA SER A 113 12.04 20.41 -3.42
C SER A 113 13.34 19.85 -3.99
N ALA A 114 14.49 20.18 -3.42
CA ALA A 114 15.79 19.64 -3.82
C ALA A 114 15.86 18.12 -3.58
N SER A 115 15.33 17.63 -2.46
CA SER A 115 15.27 16.19 -2.14
C SER A 115 14.35 15.43 -3.12
N VAL A 116 13.27 16.07 -3.58
CA VAL A 116 12.39 15.52 -4.62
C VAL A 116 13.13 15.43 -5.96
N VAL A 117 13.76 16.53 -6.39
CA VAL A 117 14.55 16.57 -7.64
C VAL A 117 15.63 15.48 -7.62
N ALA A 118 16.42 15.40 -6.55
CA ALA A 118 17.47 14.40 -6.40
C ALA A 118 16.94 12.96 -6.45
N SER A 119 15.78 12.69 -5.84
CA SER A 119 15.14 11.36 -5.89
C SER A 119 14.80 10.96 -7.33
N PHE A 120 14.19 11.84 -8.11
CA PHE A 120 13.81 11.57 -9.51
C PHE A 120 15.01 11.57 -10.46
N ASP A 121 16.00 12.44 -10.26
CA ASP A 121 17.27 12.45 -10.98
C ASP A 121 18.00 11.11 -10.82
N ARG A 122 18.04 10.56 -9.59
CA ARG A 122 18.62 9.26 -9.33
C ARG A 122 17.94 8.15 -10.12
N GLY A 123 16.60 8.07 -10.07
CA GLY A 123 15.84 7.06 -10.82
C GLY A 123 16.09 7.12 -12.34
N ARG A 124 16.18 8.33 -12.89
CA ARG A 124 16.51 8.58 -14.30
C ARG A 124 17.96 8.18 -14.64
N ALA A 125 18.92 8.61 -13.82
CA ALA A 125 20.34 8.40 -14.06
C ALA A 125 20.72 6.92 -14.00
N THR A 126 20.14 6.17 -13.06
CA THR A 126 20.36 4.72 -12.94
C THR A 126 19.56 3.91 -13.95
N ARG A 127 18.66 4.55 -14.71
CA ARG A 127 17.69 3.90 -15.61
C ARG A 127 16.94 2.78 -14.89
N ALA A 128 16.55 3.06 -13.65
CA ALA A 128 15.92 2.06 -12.81
C ALA A 128 14.67 1.46 -13.50
N PRO A 129 14.40 0.15 -13.35
CA PRO A 129 13.29 -0.50 -14.02
C PRO A 129 11.95 0.22 -13.80
N ALA A 130 11.69 0.66 -12.56
CA ALA A 130 10.46 1.39 -12.24
C ALA A 130 10.40 2.77 -12.90
N TYR A 131 11.52 3.51 -12.97
CA TYR A 131 11.54 4.79 -13.67
C TYR A 131 11.20 4.60 -15.15
N ARG A 132 11.80 3.61 -15.81
CA ARG A 132 11.51 3.29 -17.22
C ARG A 132 10.05 2.87 -17.41
N ALA A 133 9.56 1.97 -16.57
CA ALA A 133 8.19 1.46 -16.67
C ALA A 133 7.12 2.54 -16.43
N LEU A 134 7.41 3.54 -15.58
CA LEU A 134 6.47 4.59 -15.22
C LEU A 134 6.64 5.87 -16.05
N PHE A 135 7.85 6.19 -16.52
CA PHE A 135 8.16 7.50 -17.04
C PHE A 135 8.89 7.50 -18.39
N ASP A 136 8.98 6.38 -19.11
CA ASP A 136 9.33 6.42 -20.53
C ASP A 136 8.10 6.88 -21.38
N ASP A 137 8.22 6.86 -22.71
CA ASP A 137 7.22 7.35 -23.67
C ASP A 137 5.79 6.82 -23.40
N PRO A 138 4.73 7.66 -23.36
CA PRO A 138 4.65 9.11 -23.64
C PRO A 138 4.97 10.04 -22.46
N SER A 139 5.14 9.48 -21.27
CA SER A 139 5.26 10.22 -20.00
C SER A 139 6.67 10.73 -19.68
N ALA A 140 7.58 10.66 -20.65
CA ALA A 140 8.98 11.10 -20.54
C ALA A 140 9.09 12.42 -19.78
N ILE A 141 9.41 12.33 -18.49
CA ILE A 141 9.68 13.49 -17.64
C ILE A 141 10.91 14.17 -18.25
N VAL A 142 10.70 15.35 -18.83
CA VAL A 142 11.74 16.16 -19.44
C VAL A 142 12.56 16.84 -18.36
N SER A 143 11.89 17.35 -17.32
CA SER A 143 12.57 17.96 -16.18
C SER A 143 11.77 17.86 -14.89
N VAL A 144 12.50 17.82 -13.78
CA VAL A 144 12.00 18.03 -12.42
C VAL A 144 12.78 19.21 -11.84
N GLN A 145 12.09 20.26 -11.44
CA GLN A 145 12.71 21.53 -11.05
C GLN A 145 12.27 21.94 -9.65
N ALA A 146 13.23 22.33 -8.83
CA ALA A 146 12.98 23.05 -7.59
C ALA A 146 12.71 24.52 -7.92
N VAL A 147 11.44 24.93 -7.94
CA VAL A 147 11.04 26.32 -8.21
C VAL A 147 11.38 27.21 -7.01
N ASP A 148 11.09 26.69 -5.81
CA ASP A 148 11.47 27.24 -4.51
C ASP A 148 11.57 26.06 -3.50
N PRO A 149 11.99 26.26 -2.24
CA PRO A 149 12.18 25.16 -1.28
C PRO A 149 10.97 24.23 -1.08
N ARG A 150 9.75 24.67 -1.39
CA ARG A 150 8.51 23.92 -1.20
C ARG A 150 7.70 23.73 -2.48
N THR A 151 8.22 24.17 -3.62
CA THR A 151 7.53 24.04 -4.89
C THR A 151 8.39 23.25 -5.85
N VAL A 152 7.86 22.12 -6.32
CA VAL A 152 8.50 21.28 -7.34
C VAL A 152 7.64 21.24 -8.60
N ARG A 153 8.27 21.44 -9.75
CA ARG A 153 7.62 21.39 -11.06
C ARG A 153 8.13 20.21 -11.87
N PHE A 154 7.20 19.48 -12.46
CA PHE A 154 7.46 18.44 -13.45
C PHE A 154 6.99 18.92 -14.82
N ASP A 155 7.84 18.78 -15.83
CA ASP A 155 7.48 18.99 -17.23
C ASP A 155 7.62 17.67 -17.99
N LEU A 156 6.55 17.29 -18.70
CA LEU A 156 6.43 16.05 -19.46
C LEU A 156 6.62 16.35 -20.95
N ARG A 157 7.06 15.35 -21.71
CA ARG A 157 7.20 15.45 -23.17
C ARG A 157 5.87 15.70 -23.87
N ALA A 158 4.80 15.11 -23.35
CA ALA A 158 3.43 15.25 -23.83
C ALA A 158 2.45 15.10 -22.65
N PRO A 159 1.19 15.55 -22.79
CA PRO A 159 0.14 15.25 -21.83
C PRO A 159 0.04 13.76 -21.52
N PHE A 160 0.00 13.43 -20.23
CA PHE A 160 -0.05 12.04 -19.78
C PHE A 160 -1.05 11.87 -18.63
N GLY A 161 -2.25 11.37 -18.95
CA GLY A 161 -3.34 11.20 -17.99
C GLY A 161 -2.99 10.39 -16.73
N PRO A 162 -2.24 9.27 -16.83
CA PRO A 162 -1.86 8.47 -15.66
C PRO A 162 -0.75 9.07 -14.76
N PHE A 163 -0.26 10.28 -15.03
CA PHE A 163 0.92 10.83 -14.34
C PHE A 163 0.82 10.80 -12.81
N LEU A 164 -0.31 11.26 -12.24
CA LEU A 164 -0.51 11.23 -10.80
C LEU A 164 -0.55 9.79 -10.25
N ALA A 165 -1.10 8.83 -11.01
CA ALA A 165 -1.17 7.44 -10.58
C ALA A 165 0.24 6.83 -10.51
N HIS A 166 1.12 7.19 -11.46
CA HIS A 166 2.53 6.81 -11.41
C HIS A 166 3.27 7.46 -10.23
N LEU A 167 2.99 8.73 -9.91
CA LEU A 167 3.54 9.39 -8.72
C LEU A 167 3.02 8.84 -7.39
N ALA A 168 1.90 8.11 -7.39
CA ALA A 168 1.40 7.40 -6.22
C ALA A 168 2.02 6.00 -6.05
N ALA A 169 2.80 5.54 -7.04
CA ALA A 169 3.46 4.26 -6.97
C ALA A 169 4.59 4.29 -5.93
N PRO A 170 4.71 3.29 -5.05
CA PRO A 170 5.70 3.28 -3.96
C PRO A 170 7.15 3.39 -4.47
N GLN A 171 7.39 3.04 -5.74
CA GLN A 171 8.71 3.17 -6.35
C GLN A 171 9.16 4.61 -6.55
N THR A 172 8.21 5.55 -6.58
CA THR A 172 8.46 6.99 -6.72
C THR A 172 8.54 7.70 -5.37
N ALA A 173 8.58 6.94 -4.28
CA ALA A 173 8.69 7.51 -2.95
C ALA A 173 10.01 8.28 -2.78
N ILE A 174 9.93 9.41 -2.07
CA ILE A 174 11.04 10.34 -1.91
C ILE A 174 11.97 9.82 -0.82
N ALA A 175 13.26 9.74 -1.16
CA ALA A 175 14.30 9.27 -0.26
C ALA A 175 15.52 10.19 -0.35
N ARG A 176 16.14 10.46 0.79
CA ARG A 176 17.37 11.23 0.88
C ARG A 176 18.42 10.39 1.58
N ASP A 177 19.47 9.98 0.85
CA ASP A 177 20.54 9.14 1.38
C ASP A 177 20.05 7.88 2.13
N GLY A 178 18.92 7.31 1.69
CA GLY A 178 18.28 6.15 2.31
C GLY A 178 17.32 6.47 3.46
N ALA A 179 17.24 7.72 3.92
CA ALA A 179 16.22 8.19 4.85
C ALA A 179 14.89 8.46 4.14
N GLY A 180 13.79 8.02 4.75
CA GLY A 180 12.42 8.32 4.30
C GLY A 180 11.70 9.25 5.26
N THR A 181 10.42 9.52 5.01
CA THR A 181 9.56 10.39 5.85
C THR A 181 8.44 9.62 6.55
N GLY A 182 8.34 8.31 6.29
CA GLY A 182 7.22 7.46 6.69
C GLY A 182 7.10 7.25 8.21
N PRO A 183 6.03 6.56 8.64
CA PRO A 183 5.70 6.35 10.05
C PRO A 183 6.71 5.48 10.80
N PHE A 184 7.49 4.65 10.10
CA PHE A 184 8.50 3.80 10.70
C PHE A 184 9.86 3.97 10.02
N ALA A 185 10.94 3.82 10.78
CA ALA A 185 12.31 3.95 10.29
C ALA A 185 13.08 2.64 10.50
N ALA A 186 13.96 2.31 9.55
CA ALA A 186 14.94 1.23 9.69
C ALA A 186 16.21 1.80 10.33
N ALA A 187 16.75 1.11 11.35
CA ALA A 187 18.12 1.33 11.80
C ALA A 187 19.11 0.58 10.90
N SER A 188 20.40 0.93 10.95
CA SER A 188 21.44 0.27 10.13
C SER A 188 21.55 -1.25 10.32
N ALA A 189 21.11 -1.78 11.47
CA ALA A 189 21.06 -3.21 11.78
C ALA A 189 19.63 -3.76 11.89
N ALA A 190 18.67 -3.13 11.19
CA ALA A 190 17.26 -3.51 11.24
C ALA A 190 16.95 -4.87 10.61
N LEU A 191 17.78 -5.33 9.67
CA LEU A 191 17.63 -6.62 8.99
C LEU A 191 18.51 -7.67 9.66
N ALA A 192 17.88 -8.66 10.28
CA ALA A 192 18.56 -9.79 10.90
C ALA A 192 19.04 -10.81 9.84
N PRO A 193 20.01 -11.68 10.16
CA PRO A 193 20.50 -12.70 9.22
C PRO A 193 19.45 -13.70 8.73
N ASP A 194 18.35 -13.87 9.47
CA ASP A 194 17.22 -14.71 9.10
C ASP A 194 16.19 -13.98 8.20
N GLY A 195 16.50 -12.75 7.78
CA GLY A 195 15.66 -11.89 6.96
C GLY A 195 14.58 -11.14 7.74
N THR A 196 14.52 -11.28 9.07
CA THR A 196 13.57 -10.51 9.90
C THR A 196 13.93 -9.03 9.88
N LEU A 197 13.00 -8.18 9.46
CA LEU A 197 13.14 -6.73 9.45
C LEU A 197 12.42 -6.10 10.64
N THR A 198 13.14 -5.36 11.48
CA THR A 198 12.59 -4.61 12.62
C THR A 198 12.63 -3.11 12.34
N LEU A 199 11.46 -2.47 12.35
CA LEU A 199 11.30 -1.04 12.19
C LEU A 199 10.81 -0.40 13.49
N ARG A 200 11.32 0.79 13.78
CA ARG A 200 10.94 1.59 14.95
C ARG A 200 10.02 2.74 14.54
N ARG A 201 9.17 3.21 15.45
CA ARG A 201 8.37 4.41 15.28
C ARG A 201 9.24 5.60 14.85
N ASN A 202 8.71 6.41 13.93
CA ASN A 202 9.22 7.75 13.65
C ASN A 202 8.53 8.74 14.59
N ASP A 203 9.21 9.15 15.66
CA ASP A 203 8.66 10.08 16.66
C ASP A 203 8.39 11.49 16.09
N SER A 204 8.95 11.82 14.93
CA SER A 204 8.71 13.08 14.22
C SER A 204 7.75 12.92 13.04
N TYR A 205 6.95 11.85 13.00
CA TYR A 205 6.01 11.63 11.90
C TYR A 205 4.95 12.73 11.84
N TRP A 206 4.72 13.24 10.64
CA TRP A 206 3.98 14.48 10.42
C TRP A 206 2.45 14.29 10.42
N ARG A 207 1.95 13.06 10.19
CA ARG A 207 0.50 12.79 10.18
C ARG A 207 -0.03 12.63 11.59
N ARG A 208 -1.26 13.10 11.77
CA ARG A 208 -2.11 12.87 12.93
C ARG A 208 -3.41 12.21 12.49
N ASP A 209 -4.05 11.49 13.39
CA ASP A 209 -5.38 10.94 13.14
C ASP A 209 -6.46 12.06 13.10
N ALA A 210 -7.71 11.67 12.85
CA ALA A 210 -8.84 12.62 12.83
C ALA A 210 -9.08 13.33 14.18
N GLY A 211 -8.61 12.75 15.30
CA GLY A 211 -8.67 13.33 16.63
C GLY A 211 -7.44 14.15 17.02
N GLY A 212 -6.49 14.36 16.10
CA GLY A 212 -5.25 15.09 16.35
C GLY A 212 -4.17 14.29 17.11
N LYS A 213 -4.38 13.00 17.34
CA LYS A 213 -3.42 12.10 17.98
C LYS A 213 -2.29 11.74 17.03
N GLU A 214 -1.10 11.58 17.59
CA GLU A 214 0.09 11.26 16.81
C GLU A 214 0.03 9.85 16.22
N LEU A 215 0.50 9.76 14.97
CA LEU A 215 0.71 8.49 14.29
C LEU A 215 2.22 8.21 14.17
N PRO A 216 2.63 6.95 13.95
CA PRO A 216 1.83 5.75 14.16
C PRO A 216 1.53 5.54 15.66
N TYR A 217 0.48 4.75 15.95
CA TYR A 217 0.17 4.37 17.33
C TYR A 217 1.13 3.33 17.92
N LEU A 218 1.73 2.50 17.07
CA LEU A 218 2.63 1.41 17.47
C LEU A 218 4.05 1.94 17.69
N ASP A 219 4.77 1.34 18.63
CA ASP A 219 6.18 1.63 18.88
C ASP A 219 7.10 0.99 17.82
N GLY A 220 6.63 -0.09 17.18
CA GLY A 220 7.41 -0.78 16.16
C GLY A 220 6.64 -1.75 15.29
N LEU A 221 7.30 -2.19 14.23
CA LEU A 221 6.82 -3.17 13.26
C LEU A 221 7.92 -4.20 13.00
N VAL A 222 7.59 -5.49 13.09
CA VAL A 222 8.50 -6.59 12.76
C VAL A 222 7.93 -7.36 11.58
N LEU A 223 8.66 -7.38 10.47
CA LEU A 223 8.32 -8.19 9.29
C LEU A 223 9.18 -9.45 9.31
N ARG A 224 8.56 -10.60 9.56
CA ARG A 224 9.21 -11.90 9.66
C ARG A 224 8.96 -12.74 8.41
N PRO A 225 9.98 -13.09 7.62
CA PRO A 225 9.79 -13.89 6.43
C PRO A 225 9.51 -15.34 6.78
N VAL A 226 8.36 -15.84 6.36
CA VAL A 226 7.97 -17.25 6.49
C VAL A 226 7.39 -17.66 5.14
N ARG A 227 8.17 -18.39 4.34
CA ARG A 227 7.83 -18.68 2.94
C ARG A 227 6.64 -19.62 2.79
N ASP A 228 6.55 -20.64 3.63
CA ASP A 228 5.43 -21.60 3.62
C ASP A 228 4.16 -21.00 4.24
N ALA A 229 3.04 -21.10 3.52
CA ALA A 229 1.77 -20.49 3.94
C ALA A 229 1.12 -21.22 5.12
N ALA A 230 1.26 -22.55 5.21
CA ALA A 230 0.73 -23.31 6.34
C ALA A 230 1.46 -22.94 7.63
N SER A 231 2.79 -22.78 7.54
CA SER A 231 3.63 -22.28 8.62
C SER A 231 3.24 -20.86 9.03
N ARG A 232 3.02 -19.93 8.09
CA ARG A 232 2.49 -18.58 8.41
C ARG A 232 1.19 -18.63 9.22
N LEU A 233 0.24 -19.46 8.82
CA LEU A 233 -1.03 -19.63 9.55
C LEU A 233 -0.81 -20.27 10.93
N ALA A 234 0.11 -21.22 11.06
CA ALA A 234 0.45 -21.84 12.34
C ALA A 234 1.09 -20.83 13.31
N GLU A 235 1.98 -19.95 12.84
CA GLU A 235 2.55 -18.85 13.65
C GLU A 235 1.47 -17.92 14.18
N LEU A 236 0.48 -17.56 13.33
CA LEU A 236 -0.65 -16.73 13.72
C LEU A 236 -1.51 -17.38 14.80
N ARG A 237 -1.89 -18.66 14.61
CA ARG A 237 -2.66 -19.44 15.60
C ARG A 237 -1.93 -19.61 16.93
N ALA A 238 -0.60 -19.72 16.88
CA ALA A 238 0.24 -19.81 18.07
C ALA A 238 0.48 -18.46 18.77
N GLY A 239 -0.02 -17.34 18.22
CA GLY A 239 0.20 -16.00 18.76
C GLY A 239 1.65 -15.51 18.65
N ARG A 240 2.45 -16.11 17.76
CA ARG A 240 3.84 -15.67 17.50
C ARG A 240 3.89 -14.41 16.64
N VAL A 241 2.84 -14.18 15.85
CA VAL A 241 2.60 -13.00 15.01
C VAL A 241 1.14 -12.58 15.14
N GLU A 242 0.86 -11.29 14.99
CA GLU A 242 -0.50 -10.75 14.99
C GLU A 242 -1.14 -10.78 13.59
N VAL A 243 -0.32 -10.77 12.53
CA VAL A 243 -0.79 -10.74 11.14
C VAL A 243 -0.01 -11.75 10.31
N ALA A 244 -0.71 -12.51 9.47
CA ALA A 244 -0.11 -13.34 8.42
C ALA A 244 -0.61 -12.88 7.04
N LEU A 245 0.32 -12.44 6.17
CA LEU A 245 -0.02 -11.95 4.84
C LEU A 245 0.01 -13.06 3.78
N ALA A 246 -0.69 -12.80 2.68
CA ALA A 246 -0.70 -13.63 1.47
C ALA A 246 -1.00 -15.11 1.77
N LEU A 247 -2.08 -15.38 2.51
CA LEU A 247 -2.60 -16.73 2.68
C LEU A 247 -3.38 -17.15 1.42
N PRO A 248 -3.03 -18.29 0.77
CA PRO A 248 -3.82 -18.83 -0.33
C PRO A 248 -5.24 -19.19 0.13
N ILE A 249 -6.14 -19.37 -0.83
CA ILE A 249 -7.57 -19.61 -0.57
C ILE A 249 -7.78 -20.78 0.40
N ALA A 250 -7.02 -21.87 0.29
CA ALA A 250 -7.13 -23.03 1.17
C ALA A 250 -6.85 -22.67 2.64
N GLN A 251 -5.72 -22.01 2.92
CA GLN A 251 -5.35 -21.57 4.26
C GLN A 251 -6.32 -20.50 4.78
N ALA A 252 -6.71 -19.54 3.93
CA ALA A 252 -7.69 -18.52 4.29
C ALA A 252 -9.06 -19.12 4.66
N SER A 253 -9.48 -20.17 3.94
CA SER A 253 -10.74 -20.88 4.22
C SER A 253 -10.67 -21.63 5.55
N SER A 254 -9.54 -22.29 5.84
CA SER A 254 -9.31 -22.91 7.15
C SER A 254 -9.28 -21.87 8.28
N ALA A 255 -8.69 -20.69 8.05
CA ALA A 255 -8.62 -19.62 9.03
C ALA A 255 -10.01 -19.02 9.35
N ARG A 256 -10.94 -18.95 8.38
CA ARG A 256 -12.31 -18.48 8.62
C ARG A 256 -13.12 -19.35 9.59
N SER A 257 -12.76 -20.63 9.71
CA SER A 257 -13.41 -21.53 10.66
C SER A 257 -12.91 -21.36 12.10
N ASP A 258 -11.85 -20.57 12.31
CA ASP A 258 -11.28 -20.29 13.62
C ASP A 258 -11.87 -18.96 14.15
N PRO A 259 -12.69 -18.98 15.21
CA PRO A 259 -13.37 -17.79 15.70
C PRO A 259 -12.41 -16.76 16.34
N SER A 260 -11.16 -17.15 16.61
CA SER A 260 -10.13 -16.24 17.12
C SER A 260 -9.46 -15.41 16.02
N LEU A 261 -9.71 -15.73 14.75
CA LEU A 261 -9.05 -15.11 13.60
C LEU A 261 -10.03 -14.28 12.77
N VAL A 262 -9.52 -13.16 12.24
CA VAL A 262 -10.23 -12.35 11.25
C VAL A 262 -9.51 -12.49 9.91
N VAL A 263 -10.25 -12.94 8.90
CA VAL A 263 -9.76 -13.02 7.52
C VAL A 263 -10.19 -11.77 6.77
N SER A 264 -9.24 -10.88 6.52
CA SER A 264 -9.46 -9.70 5.67
C SER A 264 -9.11 -10.03 4.22
N PRO A 265 -10.10 -10.10 3.30
CA PRO A 265 -9.81 -10.28 1.88
C PRO A 265 -9.21 -9.00 1.30
N ARG A 266 -8.18 -9.15 0.46
CA ARG A 266 -7.65 -8.04 -0.36
C ARG A 266 -8.24 -8.15 -1.75
N ASN A 267 -8.92 -7.09 -2.21
CA ASN A 267 -9.22 -6.96 -3.63
C ASN A 267 -7.90 -6.74 -4.38
N ASP A 268 -7.59 -7.63 -5.32
CA ASP A 268 -6.39 -7.54 -6.15
C ASP A 268 -6.78 -7.04 -7.55
N ALA A 269 -5.87 -6.28 -8.17
CA ALA A 269 -5.95 -5.90 -9.58
C ALA A 269 -5.18 -6.89 -10.49
N ALA A 270 -4.71 -8.00 -9.93
CA ALA A 270 -4.02 -9.05 -10.67
C ALA A 270 -4.89 -9.60 -11.81
N LEU A 271 -4.37 -9.49 -13.04
CA LEU A 271 -4.92 -10.12 -14.23
C LEU A 271 -4.09 -11.38 -14.54
N ALA A 272 -4.75 -12.53 -14.68
CA ALA A 272 -4.13 -13.74 -15.19
C ALA A 272 -4.56 -13.95 -16.65
N SER A 273 -3.60 -14.10 -17.55
CA SER A 273 -3.85 -14.31 -18.99
C SER A 273 -2.84 -15.27 -19.61
N LEU A 274 -3.25 -16.00 -20.64
CA LEU A 274 -2.36 -16.73 -21.53
C LEU A 274 -2.15 -15.89 -22.80
N GLY A 275 -0.93 -15.41 -23.02
CA GLY A 275 -0.54 -14.78 -24.28
C GLY A 275 -0.09 -15.82 -25.29
N ILE A 276 -0.55 -15.72 -26.54
CA ILE A 276 -0.09 -16.54 -27.66
C ILE A 276 0.68 -15.63 -28.59
N ASP A 277 1.90 -16.03 -28.96
CA ASP A 277 2.66 -15.32 -29.99
C ASP A 277 2.03 -15.58 -31.36
N VAL A 278 1.30 -14.59 -31.86
CA VAL A 278 0.63 -14.66 -33.16
C VAL A 278 1.59 -14.53 -34.34
N THR A 279 2.88 -14.30 -34.08
CA THR A 279 3.92 -14.16 -35.11
C THR A 279 4.76 -15.43 -35.28
N ALA A 280 4.66 -16.39 -34.35
CA ALA A 280 5.35 -17.67 -34.41
C ALA A 280 4.47 -18.77 -35.02
N ALA A 281 5.10 -19.70 -35.75
CA ALA A 281 4.42 -20.93 -36.19
C ALA A 281 4.14 -21.84 -34.97
N PRO A 282 3.08 -22.67 -35.02
CA PRO A 282 2.73 -23.59 -33.94
C PRO A 282 3.84 -24.56 -33.55
#